data_AF-A0A9X3MTH6-F1
#
_entry.id   AF-A0A9X3MTH6-F1
#
_cell.length_a   1.000
_cell.length_b   1.000
_cell.length_c   1.000
_cell.angle_alpha   90.00
_cell.angle_beta   90.00
_cell.angle_gamma   90.00
#
_symmetry.space_group_name_H-M   'P 1'
#
loop_
_entity.id
_entity.type
_entity.pdbx_description
1 polymer ?
#
loop_
_entity_poly.entity_id
_entity_poly.type
_entity_poly.pdbx_seq_one_letter_code
_entity_poly.pdbx_strand_id
1 'polypeptide(L)'
;MSGPAVLLLITVVLIVLALVYFLVSTIVALTKIANGLDEAIAAVVEIVEKSKPVAPVVDDINANLDAAVSALEGLLVKKAGMEDAVGLVDGLYPGAAAAGFRDFPGSADTKAPRIGEVYTRGTLTLARLGREAPIAAASPAGGPVLRNVLGGSLAARALYPVERPGRSPVIGTNAPVQYEAEDADASAV
;
A
#
# COMPACT_ATOMS: atom_id res chain seq x y z
N MET A 1 19.72 29.90 -80.33
CA MET A 1 18.68 29.87 -79.29
C MET A 1 18.38 31.31 -78.88
N SER A 2 17.12 31.69 -78.69
CA SER A 2 16.77 33.04 -78.23
C SER A 2 17.10 33.19 -76.74
N GLY A 3 17.52 34.38 -76.30
CA GLY A 3 17.87 34.67 -74.90
C GLY A 3 16.82 34.22 -73.86
N PRO A 4 15.51 34.36 -74.11
CA PRO A 4 14.46 33.89 -73.19
C PRO A 4 14.43 32.37 -73.01
N ALA A 5 14.74 31.59 -74.05
CA ALA A 5 14.74 30.13 -73.98
C ALA A 5 15.88 29.59 -73.10
N VAL A 6 17.03 30.27 -73.12
CA VAL A 6 18.19 29.91 -72.28
C VAL A 6 17.89 30.20 -70.81
N LEU A 7 17.30 31.36 -70.50
CA LEU A 7 16.90 31.72 -69.14
C LEU A 7 15.92 30.72 -68.53
N LEU A 8 14.87 30.34 -69.26
CA LEU A 8 13.90 29.36 -68.80
C LEU A 8 14.57 28.02 -68.45
N LEU A 9 15.46 27.53 -69.33
CA LEU A 9 16.17 26.27 -69.10
C LEU A 9 17.03 26.33 -67.84
N ILE A 10 17.79 27.41 -67.64
CA ILE A 10 18.61 27.62 -66.44
C ILE A 10 17.72 27.62 -65.19
N THR A 11 16.60 28.34 -65.21
CA THR A 11 15.67 28.40 -64.07
C THR A 11 15.11 27.01 -63.74
N VAL A 12 14.68 26.24 -64.73
CA VAL A 12 14.17 24.88 -64.52
C VAL A 12 15.25 23.98 -63.93
N VAL A 13 16.48 24.03 -64.46
CA VAL A 13 17.61 23.26 -63.92
C VAL A 13 17.89 23.61 -62.46
N LEU A 14 17.88 24.90 -62.11
CA LEU A 14 18.08 25.34 -60.72
C LEU A 14 16.97 24.83 -59.78
N ILE A 15 15.71 24.86 -60.23
CA ILE A 15 14.58 24.32 -59.45
C ILE A 15 14.76 22.82 -59.23
N VAL A 16 15.09 22.07 -60.29
CA VAL A 16 15.30 20.61 -60.18
C VAL A 16 16.46 20.31 -59.22
N LEU A 17 17.58 21.04 -59.31
CA LEU A 17 18.70 20.88 -58.39
C LEU A 17 18.31 21.19 -56.94
N ALA A 18 17.53 22.24 -56.70
CA ALA A 18 17.03 22.57 -55.37
C ALA A 18 16.12 21.46 -54.80
N LEU A 19 15.23 20.90 -55.62
CA LEU A 19 14.36 19.80 -55.22
C LEU A 19 15.15 18.52 -54.90
N VAL A 20 16.13 18.17 -55.74
CA VAL A 20 17.01 17.01 -55.50
C VAL A 20 17.79 17.20 -54.20
N TYR A 21 18.38 18.37 -53.99
CA TYR A 21 19.09 18.68 -52.75
C TYR A 21 18.20 18.54 -51.52
N PHE A 22 16.98 19.11 -51.57
CA PHE A 22 16.02 19.03 -50.48
C PHE A 22 15.62 17.57 -50.17
N LEU A 23 15.35 16.77 -51.19
CA LEU A 23 15.00 15.36 -51.03
C LEU A 23 16.15 14.55 -50.43
N VAL A 24 17.38 14.72 -50.95
CA VAL A 24 18.56 14.04 -50.40
C VAL A 24 18.81 14.44 -48.95
N SER A 25 18.69 15.73 -48.62
CA SER A 25 18.83 16.22 -47.25
C SER A 25 17.79 15.59 -46.31
N THR A 26 16.54 15.48 -46.77
CA THR A 26 15.46 14.86 -46.00
C THR A 26 15.69 13.36 -45.79
N ILE A 27 16.16 12.64 -46.81
CA ILE A 27 16.52 11.22 -46.70
C ILE A 27 17.62 11.05 -45.64
N VAL A 28 18.68 11.86 -45.69
CA VAL A 28 19.78 11.79 -44.71
C VAL A 28 19.28 12.07 -43.29
N ALA A 29 18.37 13.03 -43.12
CA ALA A 29 17.77 13.33 -41.81
C ALA A 29 16.94 12.15 -41.29
N LEU A 30 16.10 11.55 -42.13
CA LEU A 30 15.29 10.39 -41.78
C LEU A 30 16.15 9.17 -41.44
N THR A 31 17.24 8.92 -42.16
CA THR A 31 18.18 7.84 -41.85
C THR A 31 18.83 8.03 -40.48
N LYS A 32 19.20 9.27 -40.11
CA LYS A 32 19.74 9.55 -38.77
C LYS A 32 18.73 9.26 -37.67
N ILE A 33 17.46 9.63 -37.89
CA ILE A 33 16.39 9.35 -36.94
C ILE A 33 16.16 7.84 -36.79
N ALA A 34 16.13 7.11 -37.91
CA ALA A 34 15.97 5.65 -37.89
C ALA A 34 17.10 4.98 -37.09
N ASN A 35 18.35 5.35 -37.36
CA ASN A 35 19.49 4.78 -36.62
C ASN A 35 19.44 5.14 -35.12
N GLY A 36 19.10 6.38 -34.78
CA GLY A 36 18.94 6.78 -33.38
C GLY A 36 17.79 6.05 -32.68
N LEU A 37 16.73 5.72 -33.42
CA LEU A 37 15.63 4.90 -32.91
C LEU A 37 16.08 3.45 -32.67
N ASP A 38 16.87 2.86 -33.57
CA ASP A 38 17.42 1.51 -33.39
C ASP A 38 18.33 1.41 -32.15
N GLU A 39 19.17 2.42 -31.91
CA GLU A 39 19.98 2.52 -30.69
C GLU A 39 19.12 2.60 -29.43
N ALA A 40 18.06 3.41 -29.45
CA ALA A 40 17.13 3.53 -28.33
C ALA A 40 16.37 2.22 -28.06
N ILE A 41 15.93 1.53 -29.11
CA ILE A 41 15.27 0.23 -29.00
C ILE A 41 16.22 -0.81 -28.38
N ALA A 42 17.49 -0.85 -28.81
CA ALA A 42 18.48 -1.76 -28.25
C ALA A 42 18.67 -1.52 -26.74
N ALA A 43 18.78 -0.26 -26.31
CA ALA A 43 18.88 0.09 -24.89
C ALA A 43 17.63 -0.33 -24.09
N VAL A 44 16.43 -0.17 -24.65
CA VAL A 44 15.18 -0.61 -23.99
C VAL A 44 15.13 -2.13 -23.86
N VAL A 45 15.55 -2.87 -24.88
CA VAL A 45 15.61 -4.35 -24.82
C VAL A 45 16.55 -4.81 -23.71
N GLU A 46 17.73 -4.18 -23.58
CA GLU A 46 18.69 -4.49 -22.51
C GLU A 46 18.10 -4.24 -21.12
N ILE A 47 17.34 -3.14 -20.93
CA ILE A 47 16.63 -2.87 -19.67
C ILE A 47 15.63 -3.97 -19.36
N VAL A 48 14.83 -4.39 -20.35
CA VAL A 48 13.86 -5.48 -20.17
C VAL A 48 14.59 -6.76 -19.76
N GLU A 49 15.68 -7.13 -20.42
CA GLU A 49 16.46 -8.32 -20.08
C GLU A 49 17.07 -8.26 -18.68
N LYS A 50 17.60 -7.10 -18.27
CA LYS A 50 18.12 -6.90 -16.91
C LYS A 50 17.04 -6.90 -15.84
N SER A 51 15.80 -6.57 -16.19
CA SER A 51 14.65 -6.56 -15.27
C SER A 51 13.94 -7.92 -15.15
N LYS A 52 14.10 -8.83 -16.13
CA LYS A 52 13.55 -10.20 -16.08
C LYS A 52 13.79 -10.94 -14.74
N PRO A 53 15.00 -10.94 -14.13
CA PRO A 53 15.22 -11.65 -12.88
C PRO A 53 14.50 -11.03 -11.67
N VAL A 54 13.94 -9.82 -11.78
CA VAL A 54 13.23 -9.18 -10.66
C VAL A 54 11.83 -9.76 -10.47
N ALA A 55 11.14 -10.14 -11.56
CA ALA A 55 9.80 -10.71 -11.51
C ALA A 55 9.68 -11.94 -10.58
N PRO A 56 10.48 -13.01 -10.73
CA PRO A 56 10.40 -14.16 -9.82
C PRO A 56 10.75 -13.80 -8.37
N VAL A 57 11.64 -12.84 -8.14
CA VAL A 57 11.97 -12.38 -6.78
C VAL A 57 10.77 -11.69 -6.12
N VAL A 58 10.02 -10.87 -6.87
CA VAL A 58 8.80 -10.22 -6.37
C VAL A 58 7.71 -11.27 -6.10
N ASP A 59 7.57 -12.26 -6.98
CA ASP A 59 6.63 -13.36 -6.80
C ASP A 59 6.97 -14.18 -5.54
N ASP A 60 8.25 -14.51 -5.33
CA ASP A 60 8.74 -15.21 -4.14
C ASP A 60 8.51 -14.39 -2.87
N ILE A 61 8.76 -13.08 -2.91
CA ILE A 61 8.51 -12.19 -1.77
C ILE A 61 7.02 -12.20 -1.43
N ASN A 62 6.14 -12.03 -2.42
CA ASN A 62 4.70 -12.02 -2.20
C ASN A 62 4.22 -13.36 -1.65
N ALA A 63 4.69 -14.49 -2.20
CA ALA A 63 4.34 -15.82 -1.71
C ALA A 63 4.77 -16.02 -0.25
N ASN A 64 5.98 -15.59 0.13
CA ASN A 64 6.46 -15.69 1.51
C ASN A 64 5.72 -14.75 2.46
N LEU A 65 5.41 -13.53 2.03
CA LEU A 65 4.62 -12.58 2.83
C LEU A 65 3.21 -13.10 3.04
N ASP A 66 2.58 -13.67 2.01
CA ASP A 66 1.26 -14.26 2.11
C ASP A 66 1.25 -15.45 3.07
N ALA A 67 2.23 -16.35 2.98
CA ALA A 67 2.38 -17.46 3.91
C ALA A 67 2.62 -16.98 5.35
N ALA A 68 3.42 -15.93 5.54
CA ALA A 68 3.68 -15.36 6.85
C ALA A 68 2.42 -14.71 7.45
N VAL A 69 1.63 -13.99 6.66
CA VAL A 69 0.35 -13.40 7.08
C VAL A 69 -0.61 -14.51 7.50
N SER A 70 -0.80 -15.54 6.68
CA SER A 70 -1.61 -16.71 7.01
C SER A 70 -1.18 -17.38 8.32
N ALA A 71 0.13 -17.56 8.52
CA ALA A 71 0.65 -18.14 9.77
C ALA A 71 0.37 -17.25 11.00
N LEU A 72 0.54 -15.93 10.86
CA LEU A 72 0.29 -14.98 11.94
C LEU A 72 -1.19 -14.88 12.29
N GLU A 73 -2.07 -14.79 11.30
CA GLU A 73 -3.53 -14.83 11.48
C GLU A 73 -3.96 -16.14 12.15
N GLY A 74 -3.43 -17.27 11.68
CA GLY A 74 -3.69 -18.59 12.27
C GLY A 74 -3.24 -18.70 13.72
N LEU A 75 -2.07 -18.17 14.05
CA LEU A 75 -1.58 -18.11 15.43
C LEU A 75 -2.45 -17.19 16.30
N LEU A 76 -2.86 -16.05 15.77
CA LEU A 76 -3.72 -15.09 16.46
C LEU A 76 -5.07 -15.72 16.81
N VAL A 77 -5.75 -16.32 15.83
CA VAL A 77 -7.03 -17.01 16.03
C VAL A 77 -6.86 -18.20 16.98
N LYS A 78 -5.79 -18.99 16.86
CA LYS A 78 -5.55 -20.14 17.74
C LYS A 78 -5.30 -19.74 19.20
N LYS A 79 -4.72 -18.57 19.45
CA LYS A 79 -4.35 -18.11 20.80
C LYS A 79 -5.40 -17.23 21.46
N ALA A 80 -6.04 -16.36 20.70
CA ALA A 80 -7.03 -15.42 21.20
C ALA A 80 -8.47 -15.88 20.97
N GLY A 81 -8.72 -16.72 19.96
CA GLY A 81 -10.07 -16.96 19.44
C GLY A 81 -10.45 -15.92 18.37
N MET A 82 -11.47 -16.21 17.56
CA MET A 82 -11.83 -15.40 16.39
C MET A 82 -12.25 -13.97 16.77
N GLU A 83 -13.20 -13.84 17.70
CA GLU A 83 -13.76 -12.56 18.14
C GLU A 83 -12.66 -11.64 18.67
N ASP A 84 -11.84 -12.16 19.57
CA ASP A 84 -10.74 -11.47 20.22
C ASP A 84 -9.61 -11.12 19.24
N ALA A 85 -9.31 -11.99 18.29
CA ALA A 85 -8.33 -11.74 17.23
C ALA A 85 -8.75 -10.58 16.32
N VAL A 86 -10.00 -10.59 15.86
CA VAL A 86 -10.60 -9.51 15.06
C VAL A 86 -10.64 -8.21 15.87
N GLY A 87 -11.06 -8.29 17.14
CA GLY A 87 -11.04 -7.17 18.08
C GLY A 87 -9.66 -6.55 18.24
N LEU A 88 -8.63 -7.37 18.45
CA LEU A 88 -7.27 -6.89 18.63
C LEU A 88 -6.74 -6.17 17.37
N VAL A 89 -6.99 -6.73 16.19
CA VAL A 89 -6.55 -6.13 14.91
C VAL A 89 -7.29 -4.82 14.64
N ASP A 90 -8.62 -4.79 14.77
CA ASP A 90 -9.42 -3.58 14.59
C ASP A 90 -9.09 -2.50 15.64
N GLY A 91 -8.81 -2.92 16.88
CA GLY A 91 -8.43 -2.02 17.95
C GLY A 91 -7.03 -1.42 17.78
N LEU A 92 -6.10 -2.18 17.21
CA LEU A 92 -4.74 -1.72 16.88
C LEU A 92 -4.72 -0.83 15.64
N TYR A 93 -5.45 -1.23 14.61
CA TYR A 93 -5.56 -0.56 13.34
C TYR A 93 -7.05 -0.46 12.96
N PRO A 94 -7.72 0.65 13.31
CA PRO A 94 -9.13 0.86 13.01
C PRO A 94 -9.47 0.57 11.55
N GLY A 95 -10.43 -0.34 11.32
CA GLY A 95 -10.86 -0.77 10.00
C GLY A 95 -9.99 -1.83 9.32
N ALA A 96 -8.84 -2.22 9.90
CA ALA A 96 -7.96 -3.22 9.31
C ALA A 96 -8.56 -4.63 9.32
N ALA A 97 -9.46 -4.93 10.26
CA ALA A 97 -10.14 -6.21 10.32
C ALA A 97 -11.39 -6.28 9.41
N ALA A 98 -11.77 -5.19 8.74
CA ALA A 98 -13.00 -5.13 7.93
C ALA A 98 -13.00 -6.10 6.74
N ALA A 99 -11.81 -6.41 6.20
CA ALA A 99 -11.66 -7.39 5.12
C ALA A 99 -11.69 -8.86 5.62
N GLY A 100 -11.62 -9.06 6.94
CA GLY A 100 -11.40 -10.37 7.55
C GLY A 100 -9.97 -10.91 7.34
N PHE A 101 -9.64 -11.96 8.09
CA PHE A 101 -8.46 -12.79 7.90
C PHE A 101 -8.66 -13.75 6.74
N ARG A 102 -7.58 -14.00 6.00
CA ARG A 102 -7.61 -14.69 4.70
C ARG A 102 -8.08 -16.13 4.82
N ASP A 103 -7.56 -16.83 5.82
CA ASP A 103 -7.86 -18.24 6.06
C ASP A 103 -9.10 -18.46 6.95
N PHE A 104 -9.76 -17.37 7.34
CA PHE A 104 -10.90 -17.41 8.25
C PHE A 104 -12.06 -16.56 7.70
N PRO A 105 -12.81 -17.04 6.70
CA PRO A 105 -13.84 -16.25 6.02
C PRO A 105 -14.91 -15.70 6.97
N GLY A 106 -15.23 -16.40 8.06
CA GLY A 106 -16.18 -15.93 9.08
C GLY A 106 -15.69 -14.74 9.91
N SER A 107 -14.41 -14.36 9.82
CA SER A 107 -13.84 -13.21 10.52
C SER A 107 -14.38 -11.87 10.02
N ALA A 108 -14.75 -11.76 8.74
CA ALA A 108 -15.29 -10.53 8.16
C ALA A 108 -16.68 -10.18 8.74
N ASP A 109 -17.47 -11.20 9.08
CA ASP A 109 -18.78 -11.06 9.69
C ASP A 109 -18.73 -11.05 11.23
N THR A 110 -17.54 -11.28 11.81
CA THR A 110 -17.37 -11.34 13.26
C THR A 110 -17.41 -9.95 13.85
N LYS A 111 -18.38 -9.71 14.74
CA LYS A 111 -18.50 -8.44 15.45
C LYS A 111 -17.34 -8.28 16.45
N ALA A 112 -16.40 -7.42 16.10
CA ALA A 112 -15.24 -7.13 16.93
C ALA A 112 -15.65 -6.64 18.34
N PRO A 113 -15.15 -7.26 19.43
CA PRO A 113 -15.31 -6.73 20.77
C PRO A 113 -14.54 -5.42 20.91
N ARG A 114 -15.08 -4.48 21.68
CA ARG A 114 -14.39 -3.23 21.97
C ARG A 114 -13.17 -3.50 22.82
N ILE A 115 -11.99 -3.30 22.26
CA ILE A 115 -10.72 -3.56 22.96
C ILE A 115 -10.56 -2.78 24.26
N GLY A 116 -11.18 -1.60 24.38
CA GLY A 116 -11.19 -0.79 25.60
C GLY A 116 -12.11 -1.32 26.71
N GLU A 117 -12.98 -2.27 26.37
CA GLU A 117 -13.97 -2.90 27.25
C GLU A 117 -13.62 -4.36 27.58
N VAL A 118 -12.74 -5.01 26.79
CA VAL A 118 -12.31 -6.40 26.96
C VAL A 118 -10.83 -6.55 27.34
N TYR A 119 -9.96 -5.59 27.00
CA TYR A 119 -8.53 -5.66 27.32
C TYR A 119 -8.08 -4.61 28.34
N THR A 120 -7.24 -5.04 29.29
CA THR A 120 -6.69 -4.17 30.32
C THR A 120 -5.81 -3.06 29.69
N ARG A 121 -5.62 -1.96 30.42
CA ARG A 121 -4.77 -0.84 29.95
C ARG A 121 -3.34 -1.28 29.62
N GLY A 122 -2.81 -2.31 30.28
CA GLY A 122 -1.47 -2.84 30.03
C GLY A 122 -1.31 -3.51 28.66
N THR A 123 -2.28 -4.35 28.26
CA THR A 123 -2.28 -4.98 26.94
C THR A 123 -2.50 -3.96 25.82
N LEU A 124 -3.34 -2.96 26.05
CA LEU A 124 -3.49 -1.83 25.10
C LEU A 124 -2.21 -0.99 24.96
N THR A 125 -1.41 -0.89 26.01
CA THR A 125 -0.14 -0.15 25.98
C THR A 125 0.94 -0.91 25.21
N LEU A 126 1.03 -2.24 25.40
CA LEU A 126 1.90 -3.11 24.60
C LEU A 126 1.48 -3.15 23.13
N ALA A 127 0.18 -3.21 22.87
CA ALA A 127 -0.37 -3.18 21.53
C ALA A 127 -0.04 -1.82 20.85
N ARG A 128 -0.17 -0.70 21.57
CA ARG A 128 0.25 0.63 21.09
C ARG A 128 1.76 0.71 20.82
N LEU A 129 2.59 0.09 21.65
CA LEU A 129 4.04 0.02 21.41
C LEU A 129 4.36 -0.72 20.10
N GLY A 130 3.63 -1.80 19.79
CA GLY A 130 3.71 -2.49 18.51
C GLY A 130 3.26 -1.63 17.31
N ARG A 131 2.29 -0.73 17.52
CA ARG A 131 1.87 0.27 16.52
C ARG A 131 2.90 1.38 16.33
N GLU A 132 3.69 1.69 17.34
CA GLU A 132 4.78 2.66 17.25
C GLU A 132 6.09 2.05 16.71
N ALA A 133 6.11 0.73 16.47
CA ALA A 133 7.24 0.08 15.83
C ALA A 133 7.41 0.54 14.37
N PRO A 134 8.65 0.66 13.86
CA PRO A 134 8.91 1.13 12.48
C PRO A 134 8.16 0.36 11.38
N ILE A 135 7.82 -0.90 11.61
CA ILE A 135 7.08 -1.76 10.67
C ILE A 135 5.62 -1.33 10.45
N ALA A 136 5.03 -0.55 11.37
CA ALA A 136 3.65 -0.06 11.30
C ALA A 136 3.47 1.15 10.37
N ALA A 137 4.56 1.70 9.81
CA ALA A 137 4.58 2.88 8.95
C ALA A 137 3.71 2.75 7.68
N ALA A 138 3.42 1.51 7.25
CA ALA A 138 2.60 1.20 6.09
C ALA A 138 1.11 0.93 6.43
N SER A 139 0.63 1.32 7.62
CA SER A 139 -0.77 1.12 7.99
C SER A 139 -1.73 1.69 6.93
N PRO A 140 -2.81 0.98 6.56
CA PRO A 140 -3.72 1.34 5.47
C PRO A 140 -4.38 2.73 5.59
N ALA A 141 -4.35 3.34 6.78
CA ALA A 141 -4.85 4.70 6.99
C ALA A 141 -3.87 5.82 6.58
N GLY A 142 -2.64 5.48 6.15
CA GLY A 142 -1.67 6.40 5.57
C GLY A 142 -1.31 7.61 6.44
N GLY A 143 -0.24 7.52 7.25
CA GLY A 143 0.27 8.70 7.94
C GLY A 143 1.52 8.46 8.79
N PRO A 144 2.21 9.53 9.23
CA PRO A 144 3.36 9.42 10.11
C PRO A 144 2.96 8.74 11.43
N VAL A 145 3.51 7.56 11.67
CA VAL A 145 3.21 6.71 12.85
C VAL A 145 3.73 7.33 14.14
N LEU A 146 4.82 8.10 14.05
CA LEU A 146 5.34 8.87 15.17
C LEU A 146 4.43 10.09 15.38
N ARG A 147 3.48 9.96 16.32
CA ARG A 147 2.63 11.03 16.91
C ARG A 147 1.30 11.36 16.19
N ASN A 148 0.61 10.39 15.59
CA ASN A 148 -0.76 10.62 15.13
C ASN A 148 -1.81 10.46 16.26
N VAL A 149 -2.07 11.57 16.97
CA VAL A 149 -3.07 11.64 18.05
C VAL A 149 -4.49 11.31 17.56
N LEU A 150 -4.81 11.64 16.30
CA LEU A 150 -6.12 11.41 15.68
C LEU A 150 -6.34 9.93 15.31
N GLY A 151 -5.32 9.26 14.76
CA GLY A 151 -5.38 7.84 14.41
C GLY A 151 -5.37 6.89 15.61
N GLY A 152 -5.04 7.39 16.81
CA GLY A 152 -5.06 6.67 18.07
C GLY A 152 -6.46 6.51 18.66
N SER A 153 -6.65 6.97 19.90
CA SER A 153 -7.91 6.76 20.64
C SER A 153 -9.15 7.43 20.02
N LEU A 154 -8.96 8.42 19.14
CA LEU A 154 -10.06 9.16 18.51
C LEU A 154 -10.71 8.38 17.37
N ALA A 155 -9.93 7.72 16.51
CA ALA A 155 -10.47 6.84 15.45
C ALA A 155 -11.27 5.66 16.03
N ALA A 156 -10.75 5.03 17.09
CA ALA A 156 -11.49 3.99 17.81
C ALA A 156 -12.77 4.54 18.48
N ARG A 157 -12.74 5.79 19.01
CA ARG A 157 -13.93 6.46 19.55
C ARG A 157 -14.97 6.83 18.49
N ALA A 158 -14.54 7.14 17.26
CA ALA A 158 -15.44 7.43 16.15
C ALA A 158 -16.21 6.16 15.72
N LEU A 159 -15.56 5.00 15.72
CA LEU A 159 -16.20 3.70 15.47
C LEU A 159 -17.11 3.27 16.63
N TYR A 160 -16.80 3.70 17.86
CA TYR A 160 -17.49 3.30 19.08
C TYR A 160 -17.91 4.50 19.95
N PRO A 161 -18.97 5.24 19.57
CA PRO A 161 -19.34 6.54 20.15
C PRO A 161 -19.97 6.50 21.56
N VAL A 162 -20.03 5.34 22.22
CA VAL A 162 -20.75 5.17 23.51
C VAL A 162 -19.77 5.37 24.68
N GLU A 163 -20.28 5.85 25.82
CA GLU A 163 -19.53 6.12 27.06
C GLU A 163 -18.57 4.98 27.46
N ARG A 164 -17.38 5.37 27.94
CA ARG A 164 -16.38 4.41 28.43
C ARG A 164 -16.95 3.67 29.66
N PRO A 165 -16.79 2.35 29.77
CA PRO A 165 -17.10 1.67 31.02
C PRO A 165 -16.23 2.23 32.15
N GLY A 166 -16.84 2.49 33.31
CA GLY A 166 -16.17 3.02 34.51
C GLY A 166 -15.15 2.08 35.15
N ARG A 167 -14.98 0.85 34.63
CA ARG A 167 -14.05 -0.16 35.11
C ARG A 167 -13.04 -0.58 34.05
N SER A 168 -11.85 -1.01 34.48
CA SER A 168 -10.92 -1.70 33.58
C SER A 168 -11.49 -3.06 33.17
N PRO A 169 -11.35 -3.45 31.89
CA PRO A 169 -11.83 -4.74 31.40
C PRO A 169 -11.25 -5.97 32.10
N VAL A 170 -12.05 -7.02 32.19
CA VAL A 170 -11.61 -8.39 32.51
C VAL A 170 -11.31 -9.10 31.17
N ILE A 171 -10.15 -9.78 31.08
CA ILE A 171 -9.62 -10.32 29.81
C ILE A 171 -10.47 -11.47 29.28
N GLY A 172 -11.25 -11.26 28.22
CA GLY A 172 -12.01 -12.30 27.52
C GLY A 172 -13.40 -12.58 28.13
N THR A 173 -14.33 -12.99 27.26
CA THR A 173 -15.78 -13.11 27.53
C THR A 173 -16.15 -14.08 28.68
N ASN A 174 -15.20 -14.89 29.18
CA ASN A 174 -15.39 -15.86 30.27
C ASN A 174 -14.24 -15.89 31.29
N ALA A 175 -13.44 -14.83 31.41
CA ALA A 175 -12.36 -14.84 32.40
C ALA A 175 -12.89 -14.80 33.84
N PRO A 176 -12.23 -15.51 34.76
CA PRO A 176 -12.58 -15.48 36.17
C PRO A 176 -12.47 -14.05 36.70
N VAL A 177 -13.49 -13.61 37.43
CA VAL A 177 -13.48 -12.31 38.13
C VAL A 177 -12.44 -12.40 39.25
N GLN A 178 -11.30 -11.71 39.08
CA GLN A 178 -10.18 -11.77 40.01
C GLN A 178 -10.21 -10.71 41.12
N TYR A 179 -11.16 -9.77 41.08
CA TYR A 179 -11.25 -8.67 42.04
C TYR A 179 -12.69 -8.51 42.55
N GLU A 180 -12.86 -8.40 43.87
CA GLU A 180 -14.15 -8.11 44.52
C GLU A 180 -14.53 -6.62 44.35
N ALA A 181 -15.82 -6.31 44.41
CA ALA A 181 -16.39 -5.03 43.97
C ALA A 181 -16.04 -3.82 44.86
N GLU A 182 -15.43 -4.00 46.02
CA GLU A 182 -15.18 -2.91 46.99
C GLU A 182 -13.98 -2.01 46.66
N ASP A 183 -13.10 -2.43 45.74
CA ASP A 183 -11.91 -1.64 45.35
C ASP A 183 -12.21 -0.53 44.31
N ALA A 184 -13.46 -0.38 43.89
CA ALA A 184 -13.89 0.70 42.98
C ALA A 184 -14.43 1.88 43.79
N ASP A 185 -13.59 2.90 43.96
CA ASP A 185 -13.91 4.21 44.54
C ASP A 185 -15.30 4.72 44.11
N ALA A 186 -16.19 4.91 45.08
CA ALA A 186 -17.59 5.28 44.89
C ALA A 186 -17.79 6.74 44.44
N SER A 187 -16.72 7.50 44.17
CA SER A 187 -16.77 8.92 43.83
C SER A 187 -16.93 9.24 42.33
N ALA A 188 -17.15 8.24 41.47
CA ALA A 188 -17.20 8.42 40.01
C ALA A 188 -18.58 8.23 39.35
N VAL A 189 -19.67 8.57 40.05
CA VAL A 189 -21.03 8.69 39.45
C VAL A 189 -21.39 10.16 39.27
#